data_AF-A0A2D5X4K6-F1
#
_entry.id   AF-A0A2D5X4K6-F1
#
_cell.length_a   1.000
_cell.length_b   1.000
_cell.length_c   1.000
_cell.angle_alpha   90.00
_cell.angle_beta   90.00
_cell.angle_gamma   90.00
#
_symmetry.space_group_name_H-M   'P 1'
#
loop_
_entity.id
_entity.type
_entity.pdbx_description
1 polymer ?
#
loop_
_entity_poly.entity_id
_entity_poly.type
_entity_poly.pdbx_seq_one_letter_code
_entity_poly.pdbx_strand_id
1 'polypeptide(L)'
;MWLFYKVMYPRPPKSMMPKEGDVTTPRTCNFCGHSLAEYRGVLETQPHSDAMLATDEVVADTAMTKNQELFFCNYEHQADFHAGKTYKAHS
;
A
#
# COMPACT_ATOMS: atom_id res chain seq x y z
N MET A 1 -38.94 12.39 4.80
CA MET A 1 -37.99 12.00 3.73
C MET A 1 -36.65 11.44 4.22
N TRP A 2 -36.34 11.34 5.52
CA TRP A 2 -35.02 10.87 5.99
C TRP A 2 -34.89 9.33 6.05
N LEU A 3 -35.98 8.64 6.36
CA LEU A 3 -35.99 7.18 6.53
C LEU A 3 -35.65 6.43 5.22
N PHE A 4 -36.20 6.85 4.08
CA PHE A 4 -35.93 6.26 2.76
C PHE A 4 -34.46 6.39 2.36
N TYR A 5 -33.83 7.52 2.68
CA TYR A 5 -32.42 7.76 2.37
C TYR A 5 -31.50 6.79 3.13
N LYS A 6 -31.87 6.43 4.36
CA LYS A 6 -31.12 5.49 5.20
C LYS A 6 -31.27 4.04 4.75
N VAL A 7 -32.37 3.72 4.07
CA VAL A 7 -32.64 2.39 3.46
C VAL A 7 -31.92 2.26 2.12
N MET A 8 -31.96 3.31 1.28
CA MET A 8 -31.30 3.32 -0.04
C MET A 8 -29.77 3.46 0.07
N TYR A 9 -29.28 4.14 1.10
CA TYR A 9 -27.85 4.32 1.36
C TYR A 9 -27.51 3.85 2.79
N PRO A 10 -27.60 2.54 3.05
CA PRO A 10 -27.20 1.99 4.33
C PRO A 10 -25.71 2.27 4.54
N ARG A 11 -25.33 2.71 5.75
CA ARG A 11 -23.91 2.91 6.05
C ARG A 11 -23.16 1.58 5.89
N PRO A 12 -21.94 1.60 5.33
CA PRO A 12 -21.15 0.39 5.20
C PRO A 12 -20.92 -0.26 6.58
N PRO A 13 -20.87 -1.59 6.65
CA PRO A 13 -20.68 -2.31 7.90
C PRO A 13 -19.35 -1.90 8.55
N LYS A 14 -19.35 -1.74 9.88
CA LYS A 14 -18.20 -1.29 10.68
C LYS A 14 -16.95 -2.18 10.53
N SER A 15 -17.09 -3.41 10.05
CA SER A 15 -15.96 -4.30 9.76
C SER A 15 -15.05 -3.77 8.64
N MET A 16 -15.58 -2.92 7.76
CA MET A 16 -14.81 -2.26 6.71
C MET A 16 -14.26 -0.90 7.14
N MET A 17 -14.50 -0.41 8.36
CA MET A 17 -13.88 0.83 8.82
C MET A 17 -12.44 0.56 9.33
N PRO A 18 -11.53 1.54 9.20
CA PRO A 18 -10.21 1.48 9.82
C PRO A 18 -10.36 1.18 11.31
N LYS A 19 -9.58 0.24 11.82
CA LYS A 19 -9.52 -0.08 13.24
C LYS A 19 -8.55 0.88 13.93
N GLU A 20 -8.71 1.01 15.24
CA GLU A 20 -7.80 1.80 16.07
C GLU A 20 -6.41 1.18 15.98
N GLY A 21 -5.47 1.90 15.35
CA GLY A 21 -4.10 1.42 15.07
C GLY A 21 -3.76 1.26 13.58
N ASP A 22 -4.75 1.35 12.69
CA ASP A 22 -4.51 1.28 11.25
C ASP A 22 -3.94 2.60 10.72
N VAL A 23 -2.86 2.50 9.92
CA VAL A 23 -2.25 3.64 9.26
C VAL A 23 -3.16 4.11 8.13
N THR A 24 -3.74 5.31 8.29
CA THR A 24 -4.67 5.90 7.32
C THR A 24 -3.97 6.79 6.29
N THR A 25 -2.64 6.89 6.35
CA THR A 25 -1.88 7.72 5.41
C THR A 25 -2.04 7.20 3.98
N PRO A 26 -2.38 8.08 3.02
CA PRO A 26 -2.49 7.69 1.63
C PRO A 26 -1.09 7.40 1.05
N ARG A 27 -0.94 6.25 0.40
CA ARG A 27 0.24 5.86 -0.37
C ARG A 27 -0.15 5.54 -1.81
N THR A 28 0.75 5.79 -2.73
CA THR A 28 0.56 5.53 -4.16
C THR A 28 0.99 4.11 -4.51
N CYS A 29 0.13 3.35 -5.18
CA CYS A 29 0.46 2.02 -5.66
C CYS A 29 1.55 2.08 -6.74
N ASN A 30 2.63 1.32 -6.59
CA ASN A 30 3.75 1.26 -7.53
C ASN A 30 3.38 0.60 -8.87
N PHE A 31 2.28 -0.16 -8.91
CA PHE A 31 1.81 -0.83 -10.14
C PHE A 31 0.78 -0.01 -10.93
N CYS A 32 -0.29 0.47 -10.27
CA CYS A 32 -1.39 1.16 -10.95
C CYS A 32 -1.42 2.67 -10.73
N GLY A 33 -0.57 3.23 -9.86
CA GLY A 33 -0.52 4.66 -9.57
C GLY A 33 -1.68 5.21 -8.72
N HIS A 34 -2.66 4.39 -8.34
CA HIS A 34 -3.78 4.85 -7.50
C HIS A 34 -3.35 5.06 -6.05
N SER A 35 -3.88 6.11 -5.41
CA SER A 35 -3.64 6.39 -4.00
C SER A 35 -4.64 5.65 -3.12
N LEU A 36 -4.17 4.76 -2.24
CA LEU A 36 -5.00 4.14 -1.19
C LEU A 36 -4.38 4.39 0.18
N ALA A 37 -5.24 4.38 1.20
CA ALA A 37 -4.76 4.33 2.57
C ALA A 37 -4.00 3.01 2.83
N GLU A 38 -2.92 3.10 3.60
CA GLU A 38 -2.00 1.98 3.84
C GLU A 38 -2.71 0.72 4.36
N TYR A 39 -3.70 0.88 5.26
CA TYR A 39 -4.49 -0.22 5.80
C TYR A 39 -5.27 -1.06 4.77
N ARG A 40 -5.44 -0.56 3.54
CA ARG A 40 -6.13 -1.28 2.44
C ARG A 40 -5.20 -2.01 1.50
N GLY A 41 -3.92 -1.68 1.51
CA GLY A 41 -2.94 -2.20 0.56
C GLY A 41 -1.99 -3.21 1.17
N VAL A 42 -1.10 -3.70 0.33
CA VAL A 42 0.01 -4.58 0.70
C VAL A 42 1.28 -3.73 0.69
N LEU A 43 1.96 -3.65 1.84
CA LEU A 43 3.25 -3.00 1.98
C LEU A 43 4.36 -4.07 1.92
N GLU A 44 5.26 -3.93 0.97
CA GLU A 44 6.49 -4.72 0.92
C GLU A 44 7.64 -3.86 1.45
N THR A 45 8.08 -4.16 2.67
CA THR A 45 9.42 -3.80 3.15
C THR A 45 10.36 -4.91 2.71
N GLN A 46 11.29 -4.64 1.78
CA GLN A 46 12.35 -5.63 1.53
C GLN A 46 13.09 -5.87 2.85
N PRO A 47 13.25 -7.13 3.29
CA PRO A 47 14.07 -7.42 4.44
C PRO A 47 15.52 -7.18 4.01
N HIS A 48 16.02 -5.96 4.23
CA HIS A 48 17.45 -5.72 4.21
C HIS A 48 18.01 -6.32 5.51
N SER A 49 18.09 -7.65 5.57
CA SER A 49 18.90 -8.38 6.56
C SER A 49 18.87 -7.75 7.96
N ASP A 50 17.71 -7.70 8.63
CA ASP A 50 17.63 -7.41 10.08
C ASP A 50 18.17 -8.59 10.92
N ALA A 51 19.28 -9.17 10.44
CA ALA A 51 20.25 -9.99 11.12
C ALA A 51 21.67 -9.41 10.94
N MET A 52 21.83 -8.12 10.63
CA MET A 52 23.13 -7.45 10.74
C MET A 52 23.04 -6.13 11.50
N LEU A 53 23.59 -6.22 12.71
CA LEU A 53 24.10 -5.16 13.56
C LEU A 53 24.26 -3.80 12.88
N ALA A 54 23.68 -2.79 13.51
CA ALA A 54 24.06 -1.39 13.35
C ALA A 54 25.59 -1.25 13.51
N THR A 55 26.28 -1.02 12.40
CA THR A 55 27.52 -0.24 12.39
C THR A 55 27.28 0.95 11.49
N ASP A 56 27.34 2.10 12.13
CA ASP A 56 27.20 3.45 11.61
C ASP A 56 28.49 3.81 10.86
N GLU A 57 28.49 3.74 9.53
CA GLU A 57 29.63 4.19 8.73
C GLU A 57 29.12 4.87 7.45
N VAL A 58 29.39 6.17 7.39
CA VAL A 58 28.99 7.14 6.35
C VAL A 58 29.97 7.06 5.17
N VAL A 59 29.54 6.70 3.96
CA VAL A 59 30.31 6.97 2.72
C VAL A 59 29.39 7.24 1.52
N ALA A 60 29.86 8.16 0.69
CA ALA A 60 29.22 8.93 -0.37
C ALA A 60 28.68 8.20 -1.61
N ASP A 61 27.65 8.83 -2.17
CA ASP A 61 27.32 9.08 -3.60
C ASP A 61 27.31 7.91 -4.61
N THR A 62 26.20 7.85 -5.34
CA THR A 62 25.80 6.97 -6.47
C THR A 62 25.17 5.60 -6.14
N ALA A 63 23.98 5.40 -6.74
CA ALA A 63 23.12 4.20 -6.79
C ALA A 63 22.14 3.99 -5.62
N MET A 64 20.93 4.54 -5.80
CA MET A 64 19.62 4.04 -5.32
C MET A 64 19.70 2.98 -4.21
N THR A 65 19.95 3.41 -2.98
CA THR A 65 19.86 2.57 -1.80
C THR A 65 18.41 2.16 -1.58
N LYS A 66 18.20 0.86 -1.77
CA LYS A 66 16.95 0.10 -1.74
C LYS A 66 16.31 0.07 -0.35
N ASN A 67 15.82 1.23 0.09
CA ASN A 67 14.76 1.31 1.10
C ASN A 67 13.46 1.78 0.42
N GLN A 68 13.19 1.26 -0.78
CA GLN A 68 11.96 1.55 -1.49
C GLN A 68 10.89 0.61 -0.93
N GLU A 69 10.17 1.08 0.09
CA GLU A 69 8.92 0.47 0.53
C GLU A 69 7.97 0.45 -0.67
N LEU A 70 7.74 -0.73 -1.25
CA LEU A 70 6.82 -0.88 -2.38
C LEU A 70 5.42 -1.04 -1.83
N PHE A 71 4.47 -0.26 -2.36
CA PHE A 71 3.08 -0.32 -1.93
C PHE A 71 2.18 -0.77 -3.08
N PHE A 72 1.26 -1.69 -2.80
CA PHE A 72 0.34 -2.27 -3.77
C PHE A 72 -1.10 -2.23 -3.27
N CYS A 73 -2.07 -2.07 -4.17
CA CYS A 73 -3.50 -2.06 -3.78
C CYS A 73 -4.00 -3.42 -3.28
N ASN A 74 -3.45 -4.51 -3.81
CA ASN A 74 -3.84 -5.89 -3.53
C ASN A 74 -2.71 -6.83 -3.97
N TYR A 75 -2.76 -8.09 -3.54
CA TYR A 75 -1.83 -9.16 -3.91
C TYR A 75 -1.75 -9.42 -5.43
N GLU A 76 -2.85 -9.23 -6.17
CA GLU A 76 -2.85 -9.34 -7.63
C GLU A 76 -1.92 -8.31 -8.28
N HIS A 77 -1.97 -7.04 -7.82
CA HIS A 77 -1.14 -5.97 -8.36
C HIS A 77 0.33 -6.14 -7.98
N GLN A 78 0.60 -6.67 -6.79
CA GLN A 78 1.95 -7.05 -6.36
C GLN A 78 2.50 -8.16 -7.27
N ALA A 79 1.74 -9.24 -7.46
CA ALA A 79 2.15 -10.37 -8.31
C ALA A 79 2.38 -9.93 -9.77
N ASP A 80 1.52 -9.07 -10.31
CA ASP A 80 1.66 -8.55 -11.67
C ASP A 80 2.87 -7.62 -11.83
N PHE A 81 3.18 -6.81 -10.81
CA PHE A 81 4.38 -5.98 -10.78
C PHE A 81 5.65 -6.84 -10.77
N HIS A 82 5.70 -7.88 -9.93
CA HIS A 82 6.82 -8.83 -9.89
C HIS A 82 6.92 -9.69 -11.16
N ALA A 83 5.79 -9.95 -11.82
CA ALA A 83 5.76 -10.60 -13.13
C ALA A 83 6.19 -9.68 -14.29
N GLY A 84 6.50 -8.41 -14.02
CA GLY A 84 6.92 -7.44 -15.04
C GLY A 84 5.80 -7.04 -16.00
N LYS A 85 4.54 -7.20 -15.61
CA LYS A 85 3.40 -6.79 -16.43
C LYS A 85 3.25 -5.26 -16.38
N THR A 86 2.57 -4.71 -17.37
CA THR A 86 2.14 -3.31 -17.34
C THR A 86 0.68 -3.25 -16.92
N TYR A 87 0.36 -2.33 -16.01
CA TYR A 87 -1.03 -2.14 -15.59
C TYR A 87 -1.88 -1.69 -16.79
N LYS A 88 -2.89 -2.48 -17.14
CA LYS A 88 -3.93 -2.09 -18.09
C LYS A 88 -5.16 -1.71 -17.30
N ALA A 89 -5.47 -0.42 -17.21
CA ALA A 89 -6.75 0.01 -16.69
C ALA A 89 -7.84 -0.61 -17.58
N HIS A 90 -8.74 -1.41 -16.99
CA HIS A 90 -9.91 -1.88 -17.70
C HIS A 90 -10.76 -0.66 -18.04
N SER A 91 -10.81 -0.32 -19.33
CA SER A 91 -11.62 0.76 -19.91
C SER A 91 -13.10 0.42 -19.93
#